data_AF-W0RPD0-F1
#
_entry.id   AF-W0RPD0-F1
#
_cell.length_a   1.000
_cell.length_b   1.000
_cell.length_c   1.000
_cell.angle_alpha   90.00
_cell.angle_beta   90.00
_cell.angle_gamma   90.00
#
_symmetry.space_group_name_H-M   'P 1'
#
loop_
_entity.id
_entity.type
_entity.pdbx_description
1 polymer ?
#
loop_
_entity_poly.entity_id
_entity_poly.type
_entity_poly.pdbx_seq_one_letter_code
_entity_poly.pdbx_strand_id
1 'polypeptide(L)'
;MSRPTTPLPLIFATRGLVVWALARAAAGLTLVLAGAPPREAFVLAPSAALLMVGVAAALGHVDVARRGERALLGNFGVSRMRLTAWVALPALAGEIALGALAGTLG
;
A
#
# COMPACT_ATOMS: atom_id res chain seq x y z
N MET A 1 14.75 -6.05 29.43
CA MET A 1 13.80 -5.60 28.39
C MET A 1 14.48 -5.74 27.03
N SER A 2 14.10 -6.73 26.22
CA SER A 2 14.62 -6.90 24.87
C SER A 2 14.11 -5.74 24.00
N ARG A 3 15.03 -5.03 23.33
CA ARG A 3 14.64 -4.02 22.34
C ARG A 3 13.86 -4.72 21.22
N PRO A 4 12.72 -4.19 20.77
CA PRO A 4 12.08 -4.70 19.56
C PRO A 4 13.11 -4.61 18.42
N THR A 5 13.44 -5.77 17.83
CA THR A 5 14.49 -5.91 16.82
C THR A 5 14.04 -5.46 15.43
N THR A 6 12.74 -5.25 15.25
CA THR A 6 12.18 -4.89 13.94
C THR A 6 12.35 -3.39 13.69
N PRO A 7 13.04 -3.00 12.60
CA PRO A 7 13.22 -1.59 12.28
C PRO A 7 11.88 -0.95 11.89
N LEU A 8 11.62 0.27 12.36
CA LEU A 8 10.37 1.02 12.07
C LEU A 8 10.01 1.04 10.57
N PRO A 9 10.95 1.30 9.63
CA PRO A 9 10.64 1.26 8.20
C PRO A 9 9.99 -0.05 7.76
N LEU A 10 10.46 -1.19 8.26
CA LEU A 10 9.92 -2.50 7.90
C LEU A 10 8.49 -2.69 8.42
N ILE A 11 8.22 -2.21 9.64
CA ILE A 11 6.87 -2.27 10.22
C ILE A 11 5.88 -1.49 9.34
N PHE A 12 6.21 -0.25 8.97
CA PHE A 12 5.34 0.57 8.12
C PHE A 12 5.29 0.09 6.68
N ALA A 13 6.38 -0.48 6.16
CA ALA A 13 6.40 -1.08 4.84
C ALA A 13 5.47 -2.29 4.74
N THR A 14 5.52 -3.20 5.72
CA THR A 14 4.62 -4.36 5.79
C THR A 14 3.17 -3.92 5.93
N ARG A 15 2.89 -2.93 6.78
CA ARG A 15 1.52 -2.38 6.90
C ARG A 15 1.05 -1.77 5.59
N GLY A 16 1.89 -0.97 4.92
CA GLY A 16 1.57 -0.38 3.61
C GLY A 16 1.29 -1.44 2.55
N LEU A 17 2.10 -2.50 2.51
CA LEU A 17 1.91 -3.63 1.60
C LEU A 17 0.59 -4.38 1.87
N VAL A 18 0.26 -4.64 3.14
CA VAL A 18 -1.00 -5.30 3.52
C VAL A 18 -2.19 -4.43 3.13
N VAL A 19 -2.15 -3.13 3.44
CA VAL A 19 -3.23 -2.19 3.08
C VAL A 19 -3.41 -2.13 1.57
N TRP A 20 -2.32 -2.05 0.81
CA TRP A 20 -2.35 -2.10 -0.65
C TRP A 20 -2.98 -3.40 -1.16
N ALA A 21 -2.51 -4.57 -0.69
CA ALA A 21 -3.01 -5.86 -1.14
C ALA A 21 -4.51 -6.02 -0.87
N LEU A 22 -4.98 -5.59 0.30
CA LEU A 22 -6.41 -5.61 0.64
C LEU A 22 -7.22 -4.67 -0.24
N ALA A 23 -6.76 -3.43 -0.44
CA ALA A 23 -7.43 -2.48 -1.31
C ALA A 23 -7.49 -3.00 -2.75
N ARG A 24 -6.43 -3.66 -3.22
CA ARG A 24 -6.34 -4.24 -4.56
C ARG A 24 -7.26 -5.44 -4.74
N ALA A 25 -7.31 -6.33 -3.76
CA ALA A 25 -8.24 -7.45 -3.75
C ALA A 25 -9.69 -6.96 -3.76
N ALA A 26 -10.01 -5.93 -2.96
CA ALA A 26 -11.34 -5.33 -2.95
C ALA A 26 -11.70 -4.71 -4.31
N ALA A 27 -10.78 -3.95 -4.93
CA ALA A 27 -10.99 -3.36 -6.25
C ALA A 27 -11.18 -4.43 -7.34
N GLY A 28 -10.31 -5.44 -7.38
CA GLY A 28 -10.41 -6.55 -8.32
C GLY A 28 -11.70 -7.34 -8.15
N LEU A 29 -12.08 -7.67 -6.91
CA LEU A 29 -13.34 -8.36 -6.62
C LEU A 29 -14.55 -7.53 -7.07
N THR A 30 -14.55 -6.22 -6.80
CA THR A 30 -15.63 -5.32 -7.22
C THR A 30 -15.80 -5.32 -8.74
N LEU A 31 -14.70 -5.27 -9.49
CA LEU A 31 -14.73 -5.30 -10.95
C LEU A 31 -15.19 -6.66 -11.49
N VAL A 32 -14.74 -7.77 -10.90
CA VAL A 32 -15.20 -9.12 -11.25
C VAL A 32 -16.71 -9.27 -11.00
N LEU A 33 -17.20 -8.79 -9.85
CA LEU A 33 -18.63 -8.80 -9.52
C LEU A 33 -19.44 -7.87 -10.44
N ALA A 34 -18.82 -6.84 -11.01
CA ALA A 34 -19.42 -5.98 -12.03
C ALA A 34 -19.37 -6.58 -13.45
N GLY A 35 -18.85 -7.80 -13.62
CA GLY A 35 -18.81 -8.51 -14.90
C GLY A 35 -17.54 -8.30 -15.72
N ALA A 36 -16.52 -7.62 -15.17
CA ALA A 36 -15.23 -7.50 -15.86
C ALA A 36 -14.50 -8.85 -15.90
N PRO A 37 -13.87 -9.22 -17.03
CA PRO A 37 -13.06 -10.42 -17.09
C PRO A 37 -11.89 -10.32 -16.10
N PRO A 38 -11.50 -11.43 -15.43
CA PRO A 38 -10.51 -11.38 -14.34
C PRO A 38 -9.20 -10.68 -14.72
N ARG A 39 -8.71 -10.88 -15.94
CA ARG A 39 -7.48 -10.20 -16.40
C ARG A 39 -7.61 -8.68 -16.37
N GLU A 40 -8.72 -8.13 -16.85
CA GLU A 40 -8.95 -6.68 -16.89
C GLU A 40 -9.26 -6.11 -15.50
N ALA A 41 -9.86 -6.91 -14.62
CA ALA A 41 -10.11 -6.52 -13.23
C ALA A 41 -8.81 -6.33 -12.41
N PHE A 42 -7.75 -7.08 -12.73
CA PHE A 42 -6.46 -7.01 -12.03
C PHE A 42 -5.41 -6.18 -12.76
N VAL A 43 -5.48 -6.03 -14.08
CA VAL A 43 -4.61 -5.14 -14.86
C VAL A 43 -5.25 -3.76 -14.98
N LEU A 44 -4.87 -2.87 -14.06
CA LEU A 44 -5.37 -1.50 -14.07
C LEU A 44 -4.58 -0.61 -15.02
N ALA A 45 -5.27 0.37 -15.61
CA ALA A 45 -4.62 1.47 -16.30
C ALA A 45 -3.64 2.21 -15.35
N PRO A 46 -2.54 2.81 -15.86
CA PRO A 46 -1.55 3.50 -15.02
C PRO A 46 -2.14 4.57 -14.08
N SER A 47 -3.16 5.30 -14.54
CA SER A 47 -3.88 6.28 -13.72
C SER A 47 -4.59 5.66 -12.52
N ALA A 48 -5.22 4.50 -12.72
CA ALA A 48 -5.89 3.75 -11.65
C ALA A 48 -4.87 3.11 -10.69
N ALA A 49 -3.72 2.66 -11.18
CA ALA A 49 -2.61 2.19 -10.34
C ALA A 49 -2.07 3.31 -9.43
N LEU A 50 -1.86 4.53 -9.97
CA LEU A 50 -1.46 5.68 -9.15
C LEU A 50 -2.52 6.05 -8.10
N LEU A 51 -3.80 5.96 -8.46
CA LEU A 51 -4.89 6.15 -7.51
C LEU A 51 -4.86 5.10 -6.39
N MET A 52 -4.57 3.83 -6.70
CA MET A 52 -4.40 2.78 -5.70
C MET A 52 -3.25 3.06 -4.73
N VAL A 53 -2.12 3.58 -5.22
CA VAL A 53 -1.01 4.01 -4.36
C VAL A 53 -1.44 5.16 -3.44
N GLY A 54 -2.18 6.13 -3.97
CA GLY A 54 -2.75 7.23 -3.18
C GLY A 54 -3.71 6.76 -2.10
N VAL A 55 -4.61 5.82 -2.43
CA VAL A 55 -5.55 5.20 -1.48
C VAL A 55 -4.80 4.44 -0.39
N ALA A 56 -3.80 3.62 -0.74
CA ALA A 56 -3.00 2.89 0.23
C ALA A 56 -2.23 3.84 1.17
N ALA A 57 -1.66 4.91 0.63
CA ALA A 57 -1.00 5.94 1.43
C ALA A 57 -1.98 6.63 2.40
N ALA A 58 -3.15 7.02 1.92
CA ALA A 58 -4.19 7.65 2.75
C ALA A 58 -4.66 6.71 3.88
N LEU A 59 -4.95 5.45 3.55
CA LEU A 59 -5.36 4.43 4.52
C LEU A 59 -4.28 4.15 5.56
N GLY A 60 -3.00 4.10 5.15
CA GLY A 60 -1.90 3.97 6.10
C GLY A 60 -1.79 5.18 7.04
N HIS A 61 -1.97 6.41 6.54
CA HIS A 61 -2.04 7.60 7.39
C HIS A 61 -3.22 7.58 8.37
N VAL A 62 -4.36 7.05 7.95
CA VAL A 62 -5.54 6.84 8.81
C VAL A 62 -5.26 5.79 9.88
N ASP A 63 -4.60 4.67 9.54
CA ASP A 63 -4.20 3.64 10.50
C ASP A 63 -3.27 4.22 11.58
N VAL A 64 -2.22 4.95 11.18
CA VAL A 64 -1.31 5.62 12.13
C VAL A 64 -2.05 6.63 13.01
N ALA A 65 -3.00 7.38 12.44
CA ALA A 65 -3.82 8.32 13.21
C ALA A 65 -4.69 7.60 14.24
N ARG A 66 -5.37 6.52 13.85
CA ARG A 66 -6.24 5.72 14.72
C ARG A 66 -5.48 5.04 15.85
N ARG A 67 -4.24 4.61 15.61
CA ARG A 67 -3.36 4.01 16.63
C ARG A 67 -2.67 5.01 17.54
N GLY A 68 -2.82 6.32 17.29
CA GLY A 68 -2.14 7.36 18.06
C GLY A 68 -0.62 7.36 17.90
N GLU A 69 -0.06 6.68 16.90
CA GLU A 69 1.38 6.49 16.73
C GLU A 69 2.09 7.76 16.25
N ARG A 70 1.35 8.78 15.77
CA ARG A 70 1.93 10.02 15.21
C ARG A 70 2.86 10.75 16.18
N ALA A 71 2.48 10.87 17.46
CA ALA A 71 3.29 11.58 18.45
C ALA A 71 4.61 10.82 18.73
N LEU A 72 4.54 9.49 18.84
CA LEU A 72 5.70 8.63 19.04
C LEU A 72 6.66 8.73 17.85
N LEU A 73 6.14 8.64 16.62
CA LEU A 73 6.95 8.78 15.41
C LEU A 73 7.64 10.16 15.31
N GLY A 74 6.95 11.22 15.74
CA GLY A 74 7.55 12.56 15.85
C GLY A 74 8.73 12.59 16.81
N ASN A 75 8.62 11.94 17.98
CA ASN A 75 9.70 11.84 18.96
C ASN A 75 10.91 11.04 18.44
N PHE A 76 10.69 10.10 17.50
CA PHE A 76 11.76 9.39 16.79
C PHE A 76 12.32 10.15 15.58
N GLY A 77 11.93 11.42 15.36
CA GLY A 77 12.40 12.24 14.24
C GLY A 77 11.87 11.77 12.87
N VAL A 78 10.76 11.02 12.84
CA VAL A 78 10.13 10.58 11.60
C VAL A 78 9.24 11.70 11.08
N SER A 79 9.64 12.30 9.96
CA SER A 79 8.83 13.31 9.28
C SER A 79 7.60 12.70 8.61
N ARG A 80 6.57 13.52 8.38
CA ARG A 80 5.37 13.11 7.62
C ARG A 80 5.72 12.57 6.23
N MET A 81 6.75 13.15 5.60
CA MET A 81 7.23 12.73 4.29
C MET A 81 7.86 11.34 4.34
N ARG A 82 8.67 11.03 5.37
CA ARG A 82 9.24 9.68 5.56
C ARG A 82 8.16 8.64 5.82
N LEU A 83 7.19 8.95 6.68
CA LEU A 83 6.06 8.04 6.92
C LEU A 83 5.29 7.75 5.62
N THR A 84 5.01 8.80 4.83
CA THR A 84 4.33 8.65 3.53
C THR A 84 5.13 7.74 2.60
N ALA A 85 6.45 7.93 2.52
CA ALA A 85 7.31 7.09 1.69
C ALA A 85 7.29 5.62 2.16
N TRP A 86 7.35 5.36 3.47
CA TRP A 86 7.32 3.99 4.00
C TRP A 86 6.01 3.25 3.71
N VAL A 87 4.89 3.95 3.63
CA VAL A 87 3.59 3.35 3.30
C VAL A 87 3.36 3.26 1.79
N ALA A 88 3.75 4.29 1.03
CA ALA A 88 3.46 4.41 -0.40
C ALA A 88 4.42 3.60 -1.29
N LEU A 89 5.71 3.51 -0.93
CA LEU A 89 6.70 2.77 -1.74
C LEU A 89 6.35 1.28 -1.90
N PRO A 90 5.93 0.54 -0.85
CA PRO A 90 5.47 -0.83 -1.00
C PRO A 90 4.26 -0.96 -1.94
N ALA A 91 3.30 -0.03 -1.86
CA ALA A 91 2.14 -0.01 -2.75
C ALA A 91 2.55 0.22 -4.20
N LEU A 92 3.46 1.17 -4.44
CA LEU A 92 4.01 1.45 -5.77
C LEU A 92 4.77 0.23 -6.32
N ALA A 93 5.61 -0.41 -5.50
CA ALA A 93 6.32 -1.62 -5.88
C ALA A 93 5.34 -2.76 -6.21
N GLY A 94 4.25 -2.88 -5.45
CA GLY A 94 3.18 -3.84 -5.73
C GLY A 94 2.51 -3.62 -7.09
N GLU A 95 2.15 -2.38 -7.44
CA GLU A 95 1.58 -2.06 -8.76
C GLU A 95 2.57 -2.34 -9.89
N ILE A 96 3.85 -1.99 -9.72
CA ILE A 96 4.90 -2.29 -10.72
C ILE A 96 5.04 -3.80 -10.91
N ALA A 97 5.05 -4.58 -9.82
CA ALA A 97 5.14 -6.03 -9.88
C ALA A 97 3.94 -6.65 -10.61
N LEU A 98 2.72 -6.18 -10.32
CA LEU A 98 1.52 -6.63 -11.04
C LEU A 98 1.56 -6.26 -12.52
N GLY A 99 2.01 -5.04 -12.85
CA GLY A 99 2.17 -4.60 -14.24
C GLY A 99 3.19 -5.44 -15.01
N ALA A 100 4.32 -5.77 -14.38
CA ALA A 100 5.34 -6.63 -14.96
C ALA A 100 4.81 -8.05 -15.21
N LEU A 101 4.13 -8.65 -14.24
CA LEU A 101 3.52 -9.98 -14.38
C LEU A 101 2.47 -10.01 -15.50
N ALA A 102 1.65 -8.96 -15.60
CA ALA A 102 0.67 -8.83 -16.66
C ALA A 102 1.30 -8.73 -18.06
N GLY A 103 2.44 -8.05 -18.17
CA GLY A 103 3.22 -7.92 -19.41
C GLY A 103 3.93 -9.21 -19.83
N THR A 104 4.33 -10.06 -18.88
CA THR A 104 4.98 -11.35 -19.17
C THR A 104 4.00 -12.47 -19.57
N LEU A 105 2.71 -12.29 -19.31
CA LEU A 105 1.65 -13.27 -19.62
C LEU A 105 0.84 -12.88 -20.88
N GLY A 106 1.27 -11.87 -21.62
CA GLY A 106 0.72 -11.45 -22.92
C GLY A 106 1.56 -11.97 -24.07
#